data_AF-A0A3D9T6I1-F1
#
_entry.id   AF-A0A3D9T6I1-F1
#
_cell.length_a   1.000
_cell.length_b   1.000
_cell.length_c   1.000
_cell.angle_alpha   90.00
_cell.angle_beta   90.00
_cell.angle_gamma   90.00
#
_symmetry.space_group_name_H-M   'P 1'
#
loop_
_entity.id
_entity.type
_entity.pdbx_description
1 polymer ?
#
loop_
_entity_poly.entity_id
_entity_poly.type
_entity_poly.pdbx_seq_one_letter_code
_entity_poly.pdbx_strand_id
1 'polypeptide(L)'
;MADDGEGDRRTLLRAAAVVAGAAATTPLLGKAATARADGGGADALFKAGKFEQASLGSIAGSGPRVVGVNFGGKGGESAAVVFGETAEQLQIRTDEDRPIGTFTQGHPAVTYPCYPKEIRLGDAVAKEVYCETNPNAAIAPFGFDAPASFFHCFHKPYNVTLDFTDMNLYIARGKAA
;
A
#
# COMPACT_ATOMS: atom_id res chain seq x y z
N MET A 1 58.12 -18.06 -2.29
CA MET A 1 57.02 -18.45 -1.39
C MET A 1 56.26 -17.19 -1.06
N ALA A 2 54.94 -17.21 -1.20
CA ALA A 2 54.06 -16.07 -0.92
C ALA A 2 53.68 -16.05 0.56
N ASP A 3 53.22 -14.88 1.03
CA ASP A 3 52.13 -14.82 2.00
C ASP A 3 51.36 -13.51 1.79
N ASP A 4 50.04 -13.61 1.61
CA ASP A 4 49.11 -12.49 1.46
C ASP A 4 48.27 -12.40 2.75
N GLY A 5 48.26 -11.23 3.39
CA GLY A 5 47.62 -11.01 4.69
C GLY A 5 46.70 -9.79 4.71
N GLU A 6 45.53 -9.91 4.06
CA GLU A 6 44.55 -8.83 3.96
C GLU A 6 43.87 -8.52 5.33
N GLY A 7 43.82 -7.24 5.70
CA GLY A 7 43.24 -6.77 6.97
C GLY A 7 42.25 -5.61 6.77
N ASP A 8 40.99 -5.87 7.11
CA ASP A 8 39.79 -5.06 6.87
C ASP A 8 39.88 -3.55 7.25
N ARG A 9 39.40 -2.69 6.34
CA ARG A 9 39.36 -1.22 6.49
C ARG A 9 38.03 -0.68 7.04
N ARG A 10 36.98 -1.51 7.22
CA ARG A 10 35.62 -1.05 7.61
C ARG A 10 35.37 -0.95 9.11
N THR A 11 36.38 -1.24 9.92
CA THR A 11 36.52 -0.81 11.33
C THR A 11 36.36 0.72 11.53
N LEU A 12 36.46 1.52 10.46
CA LEU A 12 36.38 2.99 10.48
C LEU A 12 34.99 3.61 10.72
N LEU A 13 33.88 2.85 10.75
CA LEU A 13 32.52 3.41 10.91
C LEU A 13 31.91 3.23 12.32
N ARG A 14 32.71 2.96 13.36
CA ARG A 14 32.24 2.82 14.75
C ARG A 14 33.07 3.61 15.78
N ALA A 15 33.15 4.94 15.67
CA ALA A 15 33.54 5.82 16.78
C ALA A 15 33.16 7.31 16.56
N ALA A 16 32.71 8.00 17.64
CA ALA A 16 32.54 9.47 17.77
C ALA A 16 31.46 10.14 16.86
N ALA A 17 30.79 11.28 17.17
CA ALA A 17 30.67 12.17 18.34
C ALA A 17 29.53 13.24 18.08
N VAL A 18 28.93 14.06 18.97
CA VAL A 18 28.77 14.16 20.46
C VAL A 18 27.67 15.23 20.80
N VAL A 19 26.78 14.94 21.77
CA VAL A 19 26.08 15.83 22.75
C VAL A 19 25.39 17.18 22.35
N ALA A 20 24.12 17.31 22.77
CA ALA A 20 23.33 18.49 23.21
C ALA A 20 22.93 19.66 22.26
N GLY A 21 21.71 20.19 22.50
CA GLY A 21 21.24 21.50 22.06
C GLY A 21 19.71 21.62 22.01
N ALA A 22 19.11 22.47 22.83
CA ALA A 22 17.65 22.72 22.83
C ALA A 22 17.31 24.09 22.22
N ALA A 23 16.36 24.15 21.28
CA ALA A 23 15.60 25.34 20.91
C ALA A 23 14.35 24.96 20.10
N ALA A 24 13.31 25.80 20.14
CA ALA A 24 12.00 25.48 19.57
C ALA A 24 11.88 25.77 18.07
N THR A 25 11.16 24.90 17.36
CA THR A 25 9.98 25.30 16.57
C THR A 25 9.02 24.12 16.52
N THR A 26 7.73 24.33 16.84
CA THR A 26 6.68 23.31 16.67
C THR A 26 6.13 23.34 15.25
N PRO A 27 6.27 22.28 14.45
CA PRO A 27 5.40 22.06 13.31
C PRO A 27 4.04 21.64 13.87
N LEU A 28 2.99 22.41 13.57
CA LEU A 28 1.60 22.03 13.86
C LEU A 28 1.13 21.01 12.80
N LEU A 29 1.86 19.90 12.69
CA LEU A 29 1.51 18.78 11.83
C LEU A 29 0.56 17.85 12.58
N GLY A 30 -0.65 17.70 12.06
CA GLY A 30 -1.53 16.60 12.43
C GLY A 30 -0.78 15.28 12.25
N LYS A 31 -0.80 14.45 13.29
CA LYS A 31 -0.06 13.20 13.45
C LYS A 31 -0.03 12.41 12.13
N ALA A 32 1.11 12.40 11.45
CA ALA A 32 1.28 11.62 10.23
C ALA A 32 1.17 10.13 10.58
N ALA A 33 0.29 9.42 9.89
CA ALA A 33 0.06 8.01 10.11
C ALA A 33 1.21 7.22 9.48
N THR A 34 2.16 6.77 10.31
CA THR A 34 3.20 5.85 9.85
C THR A 34 2.58 4.48 9.63
N ALA A 35 2.26 4.16 8.37
CA ALA A 35 1.94 2.81 7.93
C ALA A 35 3.21 1.96 7.95
N ARG A 36 3.71 1.62 9.14
CA ARG A 36 4.87 0.74 9.30
C ARG A 36 4.54 -0.63 8.74
N ALA A 37 5.35 -1.10 7.79
CA ALA A 37 5.33 -2.45 7.28
C ALA A 37 5.97 -3.43 8.30
N ASP A 38 5.44 -3.49 9.52
CA ASP A 38 5.88 -4.42 10.57
C ASP A 38 5.36 -5.83 10.26
N GLY A 39 5.93 -6.43 9.20
CA GLY A 39 5.59 -7.76 8.71
C GLY A 39 6.46 -8.12 7.51
N GLY A 40 7.30 -9.16 7.66
CA GLY A 40 8.41 -9.47 6.74
C GLY A 40 8.04 -9.71 5.27
N GLY A 41 6.77 -9.93 4.94
CA GLY A 41 6.29 -9.99 3.56
C GLY A 41 6.30 -8.62 2.87
N ALA A 42 5.81 -7.57 3.52
CA ALA A 42 5.70 -6.24 2.91
C ALA A 42 7.10 -5.60 2.69
N ASP A 43 7.99 -5.71 3.68
CA ASP A 43 9.39 -5.26 3.57
C ASP A 43 10.17 -6.01 2.46
N ALA A 44 9.97 -7.33 2.33
CA ALA A 44 10.60 -8.12 1.28
C ALA A 44 10.13 -7.69 -0.14
N LEU A 45 8.86 -7.32 -0.30
CA LEU A 45 8.31 -6.85 -1.58
C LEU A 45 8.83 -5.47 -1.94
N PHE A 46 8.86 -4.56 -0.96
CA PHE A 46 9.40 -3.22 -1.15
C PHE A 46 10.88 -3.31 -1.58
N LYS A 47 11.68 -4.13 -0.89
CA LYS A 47 13.10 -4.41 -1.24
C LYS A 47 13.28 -5.13 -2.57
N ALA A 48 12.31 -5.91 -3.02
CA ALA A 48 12.29 -6.53 -4.35
C ALA A 48 11.85 -5.58 -5.47
N GLY A 49 11.64 -4.28 -5.19
CA GLY A 49 11.20 -3.28 -6.16
C GLY A 49 9.72 -3.38 -6.53
N LYS A 50 8.91 -4.15 -5.78
CA LYS A 50 7.47 -4.31 -5.99
C LYS A 50 6.67 -3.30 -5.17
N PHE A 51 6.96 -2.02 -5.39
CA PHE A 51 6.36 -0.88 -4.70
C PHE A 51 4.82 -0.89 -4.71
N GLU A 52 4.23 -1.37 -5.82
CA GLU A 52 2.78 -1.45 -6.02
C GLU A 52 2.05 -2.40 -5.05
N GLN A 53 2.74 -3.20 -4.24
CA GLN A 53 2.17 -4.30 -3.44
C GLN A 53 2.66 -4.33 -1.98
N ALA A 54 3.30 -3.26 -1.49
CA ALA A 54 4.10 -3.30 -0.28
C ALA A 54 3.60 -2.35 0.82
N SER A 55 2.32 -2.46 1.19
CA SER A 55 1.76 -1.74 2.35
C SER A 55 0.72 -2.54 3.11
N LEU A 56 0.53 -2.21 4.38
CA LEU A 56 -0.50 -2.81 5.23
C LEU A 56 -1.78 -1.97 5.21
N GLY A 57 -2.85 -2.56 4.70
CA GLY A 57 -4.18 -1.97 4.64
C GLY A 57 -5.23 -2.88 5.27
N SER A 58 -6.50 -2.50 5.15
CA SER A 58 -7.64 -3.33 5.55
C SER A 58 -8.83 -3.04 4.63
N ILE A 59 -9.68 -4.05 4.39
CA ILE A 59 -10.89 -3.93 3.61
C ILE A 59 -12.05 -4.65 4.31
N ALA A 60 -13.21 -4.00 4.40
CA ALA A 60 -14.42 -4.52 5.04
C ALA A 60 -14.20 -5.08 6.48
N GLY A 61 -13.18 -4.60 7.20
CA GLY A 61 -12.83 -5.07 8.54
C GLY A 61 -11.92 -6.30 8.59
N SER A 62 -11.28 -6.71 7.48
CA SER A 62 -10.41 -7.90 7.34
C SER A 62 -9.18 -7.98 8.27
N GLY A 63 -8.99 -7.01 9.17
CA GLY A 63 -7.72 -6.76 9.86
C GLY A 63 -6.62 -6.26 8.91
N PRO A 64 -5.37 -6.08 9.41
CA PRO A 64 -4.22 -5.74 8.59
C PRO A 64 -3.90 -6.84 7.58
N ARG A 65 -3.82 -6.48 6.30
CA ARG A 65 -3.47 -7.34 5.16
C ARG A 65 -2.49 -6.61 4.26
N VAL A 66 -1.70 -7.34 3.48
CA VAL A 66 -0.91 -6.74 2.39
C VAL A 66 -1.89 -6.24 1.33
N VAL A 67 -1.77 -4.99 0.90
CA VAL A 67 -2.61 -4.41 -0.15
C VAL A 67 -1.78 -3.80 -1.26
N GLY A 68 -2.34 -3.81 -2.46
CA GLY A 68 -1.78 -3.04 -3.57
C GLY A 68 -1.95 -1.53 -3.35
N VAL A 69 -0.93 -0.74 -3.70
CA VAL A 69 -0.93 0.72 -3.65
C VAL A 69 -0.59 1.25 -5.04
N ASN A 70 -1.60 1.63 -5.80
CA ASN A 70 -1.48 2.02 -7.20
C ASN A 70 -1.86 3.50 -7.38
N PHE A 71 -0.86 4.34 -7.62
CA PHE A 71 -1.09 5.76 -7.95
C PHE A 71 -1.54 5.97 -9.39
N GLY A 72 -1.34 4.96 -10.26
CA GLY A 72 -1.83 4.92 -11.65
C GLY A 72 -3.09 4.05 -11.81
N GLY A 73 -3.40 3.71 -13.06
CA GLY A 73 -4.50 2.81 -13.43
C GLY A 73 -5.74 3.51 -13.97
N LYS A 74 -6.37 2.92 -15.01
CA LYS A 74 -7.59 3.42 -15.66
C LYS A 74 -8.89 2.85 -15.05
N GLY A 75 -8.90 2.54 -13.76
CA GLY A 75 -10.12 2.17 -13.02
C GLY A 75 -11.13 3.32 -12.82
N GLY A 76 -11.06 4.37 -13.67
CA GLY A 76 -11.93 5.55 -13.77
C GLY A 76 -12.17 6.32 -12.48
N GLU A 77 -13.02 5.73 -11.64
CA GLU A 77 -13.66 6.31 -10.47
C GLU A 77 -13.49 5.41 -9.23
N SER A 78 -13.09 4.15 -9.40
CA SER A 78 -12.93 3.16 -8.34
C SER A 78 -11.78 3.49 -7.38
N ALA A 79 -12.06 3.40 -6.08
CA ALA A 79 -11.07 3.57 -5.03
C ALA A 79 -10.21 2.32 -4.81
N ALA A 80 -10.73 1.13 -5.11
CA ALA A 80 -9.99 -0.13 -5.02
C ALA A 80 -10.58 -1.22 -5.93
N VAL A 81 -9.73 -2.12 -6.43
CA VAL A 81 -10.18 -3.43 -6.92
C VAL A 81 -10.03 -4.45 -5.80
N VAL A 82 -11.08 -5.23 -5.59
CA VAL A 82 -11.18 -6.34 -4.65
C VAL A 82 -11.13 -7.64 -5.45
N PHE A 83 -10.41 -8.65 -4.96
CA PHE A 83 -10.40 -9.96 -5.63
C PHE A 83 -11.74 -10.69 -5.36
N GLY A 84 -12.24 -11.47 -6.34
CA GLY A 84 -13.55 -12.13 -6.26
C GLY A 84 -13.77 -12.92 -4.97
N GLU A 85 -12.85 -13.84 -4.68
CA GLU A 85 -12.84 -14.65 -3.46
C GLU A 85 -12.84 -13.79 -2.17
N THR A 86 -12.10 -12.68 -2.16
CA THR A 86 -12.12 -11.73 -1.03
C THR A 86 -13.49 -11.06 -0.87
N ALA A 87 -14.12 -10.66 -1.98
CA ALA A 87 -15.43 -10.01 -1.93
C ALA A 87 -16.50 -10.96 -1.39
N GLU A 88 -16.46 -12.24 -1.78
CA GLU A 88 -17.32 -13.30 -1.25
C GLU A 88 -17.05 -13.57 0.24
N GLN A 89 -15.79 -13.87 0.62
CA GLN A 89 -15.39 -14.19 1.99
C GLN A 89 -15.73 -13.08 2.99
N LEU A 90 -15.59 -11.82 2.59
CA LEU A 90 -15.87 -10.64 3.43
C LEU A 90 -17.31 -10.12 3.27
N GLN A 91 -18.16 -10.82 2.50
CA GLN A 91 -19.56 -10.48 2.25
C GLN A 91 -19.75 -9.03 1.78
N ILE A 92 -18.88 -8.59 0.87
CA ILE A 92 -18.91 -7.24 0.29
C ILE A 92 -20.06 -7.16 -0.71
N ARG A 93 -20.93 -6.15 -0.60
CA ARG A 93 -22.01 -5.91 -1.56
C ARG A 93 -21.42 -5.71 -2.95
N THR A 94 -21.84 -6.52 -3.91
CA THR A 94 -21.46 -6.44 -5.31
C THR A 94 -22.72 -6.31 -6.17
N ASP A 95 -22.73 -5.36 -7.12
CA ASP A 95 -23.84 -5.13 -8.04
C ASP A 95 -23.60 -5.99 -9.31
N GLU A 96 -23.90 -7.30 -9.25
CA GLU A 96 -23.64 -8.27 -10.32
C GLU A 96 -24.46 -8.02 -11.61
N ASP A 97 -25.52 -7.22 -11.52
CA ASP A 97 -26.36 -6.78 -12.63
C ASP A 97 -25.73 -5.66 -13.49
N ARG A 98 -24.58 -5.12 -13.06
CA ARG A 98 -23.90 -3.97 -13.67
C ARG A 98 -22.46 -4.29 -14.11
N PRO A 99 -22.25 -5.19 -15.08
CA PRO A 99 -20.90 -5.51 -15.58
C PRO A 99 -20.22 -4.31 -16.25
N ILE A 100 -18.95 -4.10 -15.92
CA ILE A 100 -18.08 -3.05 -16.46
C ILE A 100 -16.97 -3.71 -17.28
N GLY A 101 -16.88 -3.34 -18.56
CA GLY A 101 -15.79 -3.76 -19.42
C GLY A 101 -14.54 -2.91 -19.16
N THR A 102 -13.43 -3.56 -18.79
CA THR A 102 -12.15 -2.89 -18.50
C THR A 102 -10.97 -3.66 -19.13
N PHE A 103 -9.76 -3.14 -18.96
CA PHE A 103 -8.52 -3.80 -19.37
C PHE A 103 -7.56 -3.95 -18.18
N THR A 104 -7.15 -5.18 -17.89
CA THR A 104 -6.19 -5.51 -16.84
C THR A 104 -4.99 -6.21 -17.49
N GLN A 105 -3.78 -5.68 -17.27
CA GLN A 105 -2.54 -6.23 -17.82
C GLN A 105 -2.55 -6.46 -19.35
N GLY A 106 -3.30 -5.65 -20.10
CA GLY A 106 -3.44 -5.76 -21.56
C GLY A 106 -4.53 -6.73 -22.03
N HIS A 107 -5.20 -7.44 -21.12
CA HIS A 107 -6.31 -8.33 -21.43
C HIS A 107 -7.66 -7.68 -21.09
N PRO A 108 -8.72 -7.91 -21.89
CA PRO A 108 -10.07 -7.54 -21.50
C PRO A 108 -10.48 -8.24 -20.20
N ALA A 109 -11.13 -7.52 -19.31
CA ALA A 109 -11.70 -8.05 -18.07
C ALA A 109 -13.11 -7.49 -17.86
N VAL A 110 -13.94 -8.24 -17.13
CA VAL A 110 -15.24 -7.78 -16.65
C VAL A 110 -15.14 -7.60 -15.14
N THR A 111 -15.40 -6.39 -14.67
CA THR A 111 -15.54 -6.05 -13.26
C THR A 111 -16.99 -5.75 -12.91
N TYR A 112 -17.31 -5.76 -11.62
CA TYR A 112 -18.62 -5.37 -11.08
C TYR A 112 -18.43 -4.33 -9.98
N PRO A 113 -19.30 -3.30 -9.87
CA PRO A 113 -19.32 -2.39 -8.73
C PRO A 113 -19.39 -3.17 -7.42
N CYS A 114 -18.55 -2.80 -6.45
CA CYS A 114 -18.67 -3.32 -5.09
C CYS A 114 -18.45 -2.21 -4.05
N TYR A 115 -18.98 -2.42 -2.85
CA TYR A 115 -19.13 -1.38 -1.83
C TYR A 115 -18.71 -1.91 -0.46
N PRO A 116 -17.40 -2.00 -0.17
CA PRO A 116 -16.92 -2.32 1.17
C PRO A 116 -17.34 -1.22 2.16
N LYS A 117 -17.77 -1.63 3.36
CA LYS A 117 -18.13 -0.69 4.45
C LYS A 117 -17.00 0.28 4.77
N GLU A 118 -15.76 -0.20 4.71
CA GLU A 118 -14.55 0.59 4.93
C GLU A 118 -13.37 0.00 4.13
N ILE A 119 -12.51 0.86 3.60
CA ILE A 119 -11.13 0.54 3.20
C ILE A 119 -10.15 1.48 3.91
N ARG A 120 -8.99 0.96 4.30
CA ARG A 120 -8.02 1.69 5.15
C ARG A 120 -6.57 1.42 4.76
N LEU A 121 -5.74 2.45 4.82
CA LEU A 121 -4.28 2.42 4.62
C LEU A 121 -3.63 3.32 5.69
N GLY A 122 -3.00 2.73 6.71
CA GLY A 122 -2.64 3.49 7.92
C GLY A 122 -3.87 4.11 8.61
N ASP A 123 -3.90 5.43 8.79
CA ASP A 123 -5.07 6.18 9.28
C ASP A 123 -5.89 6.83 8.13
N ALA A 124 -5.50 6.62 6.87
CA ALA A 124 -6.32 7.02 5.73
C ALA A 124 -7.48 6.02 5.57
N VAL A 125 -8.72 6.52 5.57
CA VAL A 125 -9.95 5.73 5.58
C VAL A 125 -10.91 6.25 4.52
N ALA A 126 -11.56 5.35 3.80
CA ALA A 126 -12.73 5.64 2.98
C ALA A 126 -13.86 4.68 3.34
N LYS A 127 -15.09 5.18 3.44
CA LYS A 127 -16.28 4.41 3.86
C LYS A 127 -17.32 4.37 2.76
N GLU A 128 -17.97 3.23 2.61
CA GLU A 128 -19.02 2.97 1.60
C GLU A 128 -18.62 3.42 0.18
N VAL A 129 -17.31 3.36 -0.10
CA VAL A 129 -16.71 3.93 -1.30
C VAL A 129 -16.92 2.99 -2.48
N TYR A 130 -17.11 3.58 -3.66
CA TYR A 130 -17.18 2.83 -4.91
C TYR A 130 -15.84 2.10 -5.16
N CYS A 131 -15.92 0.78 -5.22
CA CYS A 131 -14.87 -0.14 -5.58
C CYS A 131 -15.33 -1.01 -6.76
N GLU A 132 -14.42 -1.82 -7.28
CA GLU A 132 -14.73 -2.83 -8.30
C GLU A 132 -14.26 -4.21 -7.82
N THR A 133 -14.92 -5.27 -8.27
CA THR A 133 -14.44 -6.65 -8.08
C THR A 133 -14.36 -7.38 -9.41
N ASN A 134 -13.36 -8.24 -9.56
CA ASN A 134 -13.27 -9.19 -10.68
C ASN A 134 -13.40 -10.61 -10.10
N PRO A 135 -14.54 -11.29 -10.29
CA PRO A 135 -14.76 -12.67 -9.83
C PRO A 135 -13.72 -13.66 -10.34
N ASN A 136 -13.13 -13.39 -11.51
CA ASN A 136 -12.14 -14.26 -12.17
C ASN A 136 -10.68 -13.84 -11.89
N ALA A 137 -10.44 -12.82 -11.07
CA ALA A 137 -9.08 -12.45 -10.69
C ALA A 137 -8.52 -13.46 -9.70
N ALA A 138 -7.57 -14.27 -10.15
CA ALA A 138 -6.77 -15.12 -9.27
C ALA A 138 -5.90 -14.25 -8.35
N ILE A 139 -5.77 -14.64 -7.07
CA ILE A 139 -4.86 -13.99 -6.12
C ILE A 139 -3.45 -13.98 -6.72
N ALA A 140 -2.78 -12.82 -6.64
CA ALA A 140 -1.54 -12.61 -7.37
C ALA A 140 -0.43 -13.58 -6.91
N PRO A 141 0.41 -14.11 -7.82
CA PRO A 141 1.30 -15.25 -7.57
C PRO A 141 2.59 -14.85 -6.84
N PHE A 142 2.48 -14.03 -5.80
CA PHE A 142 3.61 -13.47 -5.06
C PHE A 142 3.91 -14.18 -3.73
N GLY A 143 3.14 -15.23 -3.39
CA GLY A 143 3.36 -16.07 -2.21
C GLY A 143 2.68 -15.57 -0.93
N PHE A 144 1.86 -14.54 -1.01
CA PHE A 144 1.02 -14.00 0.07
C PHE A 144 -0.31 -13.51 -0.51
N ASP A 145 -1.32 -13.49 0.35
CA ASP A 145 -2.65 -12.98 0.04
C ASP A 145 -2.64 -11.44 -0.03
N ALA A 146 -3.12 -10.90 -1.16
CA ALA A 146 -3.22 -9.48 -1.45
C ALA A 146 -4.68 -9.13 -1.82
N PRO A 147 -5.60 -9.11 -0.83
CA PRO A 147 -7.06 -9.13 -1.04
C PRO A 147 -7.64 -7.92 -1.81
N ALA A 148 -6.90 -6.83 -1.88
CA ALA A 148 -7.31 -5.64 -2.63
C ALA A 148 -6.10 -4.84 -3.15
N SER A 149 -6.34 -4.01 -4.16
CA SER A 149 -5.43 -3.00 -4.67
C SER A 149 -6.12 -1.65 -4.69
N PHE A 150 -5.56 -0.67 -3.98
CA PHE A 150 -6.10 0.69 -3.89
C PHE A 150 -5.58 1.54 -5.05
N PHE A 151 -6.44 2.40 -5.58
CA PHE A 151 -6.18 3.19 -6.78
C PHE A 151 -6.19 4.69 -6.52
N HIS A 152 -5.79 5.47 -7.52
CA HIS A 152 -5.67 6.92 -7.48
C HIS A 152 -6.87 7.64 -6.81
N CYS A 153 -8.12 7.17 -6.95
CA CYS A 153 -9.30 7.75 -6.29
C CYS A 153 -9.25 7.67 -4.76
N PHE A 154 -8.75 6.57 -4.17
CA PHE A 154 -8.56 6.47 -2.73
C PHE A 154 -7.53 7.50 -2.23
N HIS A 155 -6.50 7.78 -3.04
CA HIS A 155 -5.42 8.69 -2.70
C HIS A 155 -5.76 10.19 -2.89
N LYS A 156 -6.75 10.55 -3.74
CA LYS A 156 -7.12 11.95 -4.05
C LYS A 156 -7.30 12.88 -2.83
N PRO A 157 -7.92 12.47 -1.71
CA PRO A 157 -8.08 13.34 -0.54
C PRO A 157 -6.79 13.54 0.26
N TYR A 158 -5.74 12.76 0.00
CA TYR A 158 -4.56 12.64 0.86
C TYR A 158 -3.31 13.26 0.22
N ASN A 159 -2.46 13.84 1.07
CA ASN A 159 -1.07 14.08 0.73
C ASN A 159 -0.32 12.75 0.88
N VAL A 160 0.32 12.30 -0.19
CA VAL A 160 1.12 11.07 -0.20
C VAL A 160 2.58 11.41 -0.50
N THR A 161 3.50 10.85 0.29
CA THR A 161 4.94 10.94 0.06
C THR A 161 5.51 9.53 -0.05
N LEU A 162 6.25 9.28 -1.14
CA LEU A 162 7.03 8.05 -1.34
C LEU A 162 8.49 8.36 -1.06
N ASP A 163 9.06 7.64 -0.11
CA ASP A 163 10.48 7.67 0.19
C ASP A 163 11.11 6.37 -0.31
N PHE A 164 11.80 6.47 -1.44
CA PHE A 164 12.52 5.36 -2.08
C PHE A 164 13.89 5.09 -1.46
N THR A 165 14.33 5.87 -0.47
CA THR A 165 15.61 5.66 0.23
C THR A 165 15.40 4.72 1.41
N ASP A 166 14.52 5.10 2.33
CA ASP A 166 14.21 4.30 3.52
C ASP A 166 13.01 3.35 3.29
N MET A 167 12.50 3.31 2.05
CA MET A 167 11.45 2.39 1.60
C MET A 167 10.10 2.58 2.34
N ASN A 168 9.65 3.83 2.46
CA ASN A 168 8.45 4.21 3.22
C ASN A 168 7.35 4.85 2.35
N LEU A 169 6.10 4.52 2.69
CA LEU A 169 4.91 5.24 2.27
C LEU A 169 4.39 6.08 3.45
N TYR A 170 4.29 7.40 3.24
CA TYR A 170 3.64 8.30 4.18
C TYR A 170 2.31 8.80 3.60
N ILE A 171 1.25 8.75 4.41
CA ILE A 171 -0.07 9.27 4.04
C ILE A 171 -0.61 10.18 5.14
N ALA A 172 -1.05 11.37 4.75
CA ALA A 172 -1.63 12.37 5.64
C ALA A 172 -2.86 12.99 4.96
N ARG A 173 -3.84 13.48 5.73
CA ARG A 173 -4.99 14.19 5.15
C ARG A 173 -4.53 15.41 4.36
N GLY A 174 -5.00 15.52 3.12
CA GLY A 174 -4.86 16.72 2.31
C GLY A 174 -5.88 17.78 2.72
N LYS A 175 -5.82 18.95 2.07
CA LYS A 175 -6.80 20.04 2.28
C LYS A 175 -8.20 19.74 1.71
N ALA A 176 -8.38 18.59 1.05
CA ALA A 176 -9.60 18.16 0.39
C ALA A 176 -10.26 16.93 1.07
N ALA A 177 -9.86 16.60 2.30
CA ALA A 177 -10.33 15.48 3.12
C ALA A 177 -11.05 15.91 4.41
#